data_AF-A0A2H0Z062-F1
#
_entry.id   AF-A0A2H0Z062-F1
#
_cell.length_a   1.000
_cell.length_b   1.000
_cell.length_c   1.000
_cell.angle_alpha   90.00
_cell.angle_beta   90.00
_cell.angle_gamma   90.00
#
_symmetry.space_group_name_H-M   'P 1'
#
loop_
_entity.id
_entity.type
_entity.pdbx_description
1 polymer ?
#
loop_
_entity_poly.entity_id
_entity_poly.type
_entity_poly.pdbx_seq_one_letter_code
_entity_poly.pdbx_strand_id
1 'polypeptide(L)'
;MNAAPSILKRVTILSAVAALVATAGLFAPGDTVATGSFTSRNLDLKIDSRAWYNGESVPSSTWSLKKLVPGTDKFFNFGDIKPGDFGKTVVSIHPSKSKSWLCLDFSNFENKDNTQNEPESAVDQNGLATGELGTGMKFFGWIDDGDGAFEPPRENPLFGTSTRSALTTINNKSYTIADATHGPACQDGGTKYVGIAWCVGSMFVNLTNGKMSCDGSELGNAAQTDSISVDVSIRAMPASQDERFTCGTKPRSEEENRERIGDDVWHEVGNRS
;
A
#
# COMPACT_ATOMS: atom_id res chain seq x y z
N MET A 1 -16.12 -68.67 10.27
CA MET A 1 -14.86 -67.89 10.24
C MET A 1 -15.12 -66.67 9.39
N ASN A 2 -14.75 -65.50 9.92
CA ASN A 2 -15.39 -64.21 9.66
C ASN A 2 -15.10 -63.65 8.27
N ALA A 3 -16.16 -63.24 7.56
CA ALA A 3 -16.08 -62.32 6.44
C ALA A 3 -16.04 -60.90 7.00
N ALA A 4 -14.93 -60.17 6.78
CA ALA A 4 -14.81 -58.76 7.09
C ALA A 4 -14.98 -57.95 5.79
N PRO A 5 -15.92 -56.99 5.70
CA PRO A 5 -15.95 -56.04 4.59
C PRO A 5 -15.02 -54.87 4.94
N SER A 6 -13.89 -54.73 4.24
CA SER A 6 -13.09 -53.51 4.35
C SER A 6 -13.74 -52.40 3.54
N ILE A 7 -14.27 -51.45 4.29
CA ILE A 7 -14.97 -50.24 3.86
C ILE A 7 -14.08 -49.46 2.89
N LEU A 8 -14.59 -49.25 1.67
CA LEU A 8 -14.09 -48.28 0.71
C LEU A 8 -14.15 -46.90 1.38
N LYS A 9 -13.01 -46.41 1.89
CA LYS A 9 -12.90 -45.04 2.43
C LYS A 9 -13.11 -44.07 1.27
N ARG A 10 -14.36 -43.66 1.07
CA ARG A 10 -14.69 -42.45 0.31
C ARG A 10 -14.01 -41.30 1.05
N VAL A 11 -12.94 -40.77 0.47
CA VAL A 11 -12.37 -39.48 0.87
C VAL A 11 -13.42 -38.45 0.49
N THR A 12 -14.31 -38.17 1.44
CA THR A 12 -15.18 -37.01 1.36
C THR A 12 -14.25 -35.81 1.49
N ILE A 13 -14.02 -35.09 0.40
CA ILE A 13 -13.47 -33.74 0.46
C ILE A 13 -14.54 -32.93 1.18
N LEU A 14 -14.41 -32.85 2.51
CA LEU A 14 -15.09 -31.85 3.32
C LEU A 14 -14.49 -30.52 2.88
N SER A 15 -15.10 -29.93 1.85
CA SER A 15 -14.99 -28.51 1.55
C SER A 15 -15.67 -27.75 2.68
N ALA A 16 -15.04 -27.77 3.85
CA ALA A 16 -15.27 -26.75 4.85
C ALA A 16 -14.65 -25.47 4.30
N VAL A 17 -15.43 -24.76 3.48
CA VAL A 17 -15.22 -23.33 3.24
C VAL A 17 -15.58 -22.64 4.56
N ALA A 18 -14.74 -22.84 5.57
CA ALA A 18 -14.72 -21.99 6.73
C ALA A 18 -14.25 -20.62 6.21
N ALA A 19 -15.08 -19.60 6.44
CA ALA A 19 -14.78 -18.25 6.00
C ALA A 19 -13.36 -17.87 6.44
N LEU A 20 -12.47 -17.66 5.47
CA LEU A 20 -11.18 -17.04 5.74
C LEU A 20 -11.50 -15.61 6.20
N VAL A 21 -11.49 -15.39 7.52
CA VAL A 21 -11.66 -14.06 8.09
C VAL A 21 -10.27 -13.47 8.29
N ALA A 22 -9.59 -13.09 7.21
CA ALA A 22 -8.36 -12.32 7.32
C ALA A 22 -8.66 -10.82 7.31
N THR A 23 -8.06 -10.08 8.25
CA THR A 23 -8.20 -8.62 8.29
C THR A 23 -6.98 -7.97 7.62
N ALA A 24 -7.17 -7.25 6.52
CA ALA A 24 -6.14 -6.35 5.99
C ALA A 24 -6.59 -4.91 6.16
N GLY A 25 -5.79 -4.15 6.89
CA GLY A 25 -5.94 -2.70 7.02
C GLY A 25 -4.72 -1.98 6.45
N LEU A 26 -4.93 -1.10 5.49
CA LEU A 26 -3.96 -0.06 5.17
C LEU A 26 -4.47 1.22 5.86
N PHE A 27 -3.81 1.53 6.97
CA PHE A 27 -4.10 2.60 7.89
C PHE A 27 -3.45 3.90 7.42
N ALA A 28 -4.05 5.05 7.69
CA ALA A 28 -3.26 6.26 7.89
C ALA A 28 -2.65 6.18 9.30
N PRO A 29 -1.33 6.41 9.47
CA PRO A 29 -0.63 6.20 10.75
C PRO A 29 -1.38 6.68 11.98
N GLY A 30 -1.48 5.82 12.99
CA GLY A 30 -1.79 6.22 14.36
C GLY A 30 -0.48 6.41 15.12
N ASP A 31 -0.27 7.62 15.64
CA ASP A 31 0.87 8.01 16.48
C ASP A 31 2.28 7.84 15.90
N THR A 32 2.46 8.08 14.59
CA THR A 32 3.55 8.93 14.08
C THR A 32 3.15 9.43 12.70
N VAL A 33 2.51 10.59 12.64
CA VAL A 33 2.60 11.50 11.50
C VAL A 33 2.35 10.86 10.13
N ALA A 34 1.08 10.58 9.81
CA ALA A 34 0.60 11.04 8.51
C ALA A 34 0.49 12.55 8.67
N THR A 35 1.59 13.28 8.41
CA THR A 35 1.52 14.73 8.24
C THR A 35 0.75 15.00 6.94
N GLY A 36 -0.57 14.95 7.05
CA GLY A 36 -1.42 15.97 6.46
C GLY A 36 -1.20 17.37 7.08
N SER A 37 -0.11 17.56 7.84
CA SER A 37 0.37 18.83 8.36
C SER A 37 1.80 19.15 7.88
N PHE A 38 2.06 19.00 6.57
CA PHE A 38 2.76 20.08 5.90
C PHE A 38 1.72 21.05 5.34
N THR A 39 0.88 21.62 6.20
CA THR A 39 0.72 23.07 6.13
C THR A 39 2.03 23.69 6.60
N SER A 40 3.10 23.51 5.82
CA SER A 40 4.02 24.62 5.66
C SER A 40 3.14 25.80 5.24
N ARG A 41 3.48 27.04 5.61
CA ARG A 41 2.68 28.21 5.16
C ARG A 41 2.40 28.21 3.65
N ASN A 42 3.16 27.44 2.88
CA ASN A 42 3.22 27.42 1.42
C ASN A 42 2.68 26.12 0.78
N LEU A 43 2.11 25.16 1.52
CA LEU A 43 1.54 23.93 0.92
C LEU A 43 0.27 23.49 1.66
N ASP A 44 -0.73 23.04 0.92
CA ASP A 44 -1.91 22.37 1.47
C ASP A 44 -2.22 21.13 0.64
N LEU A 45 -2.47 20.00 1.31
CA LEU A 45 -2.66 18.70 0.66
C LEU A 45 -4.02 18.13 1.04
N LYS A 46 -4.82 17.78 0.04
CA LYS A 46 -6.09 17.08 0.22
C LYS A 46 -6.12 15.82 -0.63
N ILE A 47 -6.80 14.81 -0.12
CA ILE A 47 -6.86 13.47 -0.67
C ILE A 47 -8.32 13.04 -0.78
N ASP A 48 -8.69 12.38 -1.87
CA ASP A 48 -9.87 11.52 -1.95
C ASP A 48 -9.49 10.10 -2.34
N SER A 49 -10.40 9.18 -2.03
CA SER A 49 -10.22 7.75 -2.24
C SER A 49 -11.49 7.16 -2.81
N ARG A 50 -11.34 6.23 -3.75
CA ARG A 50 -12.39 5.33 -4.22
C ARG A 50 -11.88 3.92 -4.15
N ALA A 51 -12.58 3.05 -3.43
CA ALA A 51 -12.14 1.68 -3.17
C ALA A 51 -13.20 0.67 -3.63
N TRP A 52 -12.70 -0.47 -4.10
CA TRP A 52 -13.48 -1.63 -4.53
C TRP A 52 -12.93 -2.92 -3.92
N TYR A 53 -13.83 -3.83 -3.60
CA TYR A 53 -13.56 -5.17 -3.10
C TYR A 53 -14.41 -6.16 -3.90
N ASN A 54 -13.76 -7.12 -4.57
CA ASN A 54 -14.42 -8.07 -5.47
C ASN A 54 -15.36 -7.42 -6.51
N GLY A 55 -14.98 -6.24 -6.99
CA GLY A 55 -15.74 -5.44 -7.96
C GLY A 55 -16.79 -4.50 -7.36
N GLU A 56 -17.12 -4.64 -6.08
CA GLU A 56 -18.12 -3.81 -5.39
C GLU A 56 -17.48 -2.63 -4.68
N SER A 57 -18.16 -1.47 -4.66
CA SER A 57 -17.65 -0.27 -3.98
C SER A 57 -17.62 -0.46 -2.46
N VAL A 58 -16.60 0.13 -1.82
CA VAL A 58 -16.37 0.03 -0.37
C VAL A 58 -16.57 1.42 0.25
N PRO A 59 -17.74 1.73 0.83
CA PRO A 59 -18.03 3.07 1.35
C PRO A 59 -17.11 3.49 2.50
N SER A 60 -16.69 2.57 3.37
CA SER A 60 -15.76 2.85 4.46
C SER A 60 -14.37 3.26 4.01
N SER A 61 -14.02 2.94 2.76
CA SER A 61 -12.73 3.29 2.14
C SER A 61 -12.88 4.25 0.94
N THR A 62 -14.08 4.82 0.79
CA THR A 62 -14.42 5.77 -0.27
C THR A 62 -14.89 7.08 0.36
N TRP A 63 -14.18 8.17 0.08
CA TRP A 63 -14.52 9.48 0.64
C TRP A 63 -14.16 10.60 -0.34
N SER A 64 -14.91 11.69 -0.24
CA SER A 64 -14.63 12.92 -0.99
C SER A 64 -13.43 13.69 -0.43
N LEU A 65 -12.96 14.64 -1.23
CA LEU A 65 -11.74 15.42 -1.00
C LEU A 65 -11.68 16.02 0.42
N LYS A 66 -10.67 15.61 1.19
CA LYS A 66 -10.45 16.10 2.55
C LYS A 66 -8.98 16.03 2.96
N LYS A 67 -8.65 16.59 4.12
CA LYS A 67 -7.37 16.30 4.78
C LYS A 67 -7.48 14.96 5.48
N LEU A 68 -6.45 14.15 5.38
CA LEU A 68 -6.41 12.87 6.09
C LEU A 68 -6.37 13.10 7.59
N VAL A 69 -7.11 12.27 8.31
CA VAL A 69 -7.08 12.17 9.77
C VAL A 69 -6.35 10.86 10.13
N PRO A 70 -5.11 10.95 10.64
CA PRO A 70 -4.36 9.85 11.24
C PRO A 70 -5.24 8.92 12.10
N GLY A 71 -5.11 7.60 11.92
CA GLY A 71 -5.87 6.58 12.66
C GLY A 71 -7.36 6.47 12.33
N THR A 72 -7.93 7.40 11.55
CA THR A 72 -9.36 7.39 11.17
C THR A 72 -9.57 6.99 9.71
N ASP A 73 -8.80 7.60 8.80
CA ASP A 73 -8.96 7.37 7.37
C ASP A 73 -8.19 6.11 6.93
N LYS A 74 -8.85 5.25 6.16
CA LYS A 74 -8.34 3.92 5.79
C LYS A 74 -8.56 3.63 4.31
N PHE A 75 -7.49 3.56 3.54
CA PHE A 75 -7.55 3.27 2.10
C PHE A 75 -8.03 1.85 1.80
N PHE A 76 -7.81 0.95 2.76
CA PHE A 76 -8.28 -0.42 2.73
C PHE A 76 -8.59 -0.84 4.17
N ASN A 77 -9.77 -1.42 4.40
CA ASN A 77 -10.17 -1.89 5.72
C ASN A 77 -11.19 -3.02 5.56
N PHE A 78 -10.69 -4.24 5.45
CA PHE A 78 -11.52 -5.42 5.27
C PHE A 78 -11.30 -6.36 6.45
N GLY A 79 -12.39 -6.89 7.01
CA GLY A 79 -12.33 -7.82 8.14
C GLY A 79 -12.37 -9.29 7.74
N ASP A 80 -12.78 -9.62 6.51
CA ASP A 80 -13.10 -11.00 6.10
C ASP A 80 -12.57 -11.32 4.68
N ILE A 81 -11.25 -11.24 4.52
CA ILE A 81 -10.57 -11.50 3.25
C ILE A 81 -10.27 -12.99 3.07
N LYS A 82 -10.57 -13.50 1.88
CA LYS A 82 -10.45 -14.89 1.47
C LYS A 82 -9.48 -15.09 0.31
N PRO A 83 -8.96 -16.30 0.11
CA PRO A 83 -8.13 -16.61 -1.04
C PRO A 83 -8.94 -16.38 -2.32
N GLY A 84 -8.36 -15.65 -3.26
CA GLY A 84 -8.98 -15.25 -4.51
C GLY A 84 -9.69 -13.89 -4.42
N ASP A 85 -9.84 -13.33 -3.22
CA ASP A 85 -10.32 -11.96 -3.10
C ASP A 85 -9.30 -10.98 -3.67
N PHE A 86 -9.83 -9.94 -4.27
CA PHE A 86 -9.05 -8.86 -4.83
C PHE A 86 -9.72 -7.53 -4.54
N GLY A 87 -8.93 -6.48 -4.58
CA GLY A 87 -9.45 -5.14 -4.43
C GLY A 87 -8.59 -4.13 -5.16
N LYS A 88 -9.15 -2.94 -5.28
CA LYS A 88 -8.54 -1.81 -5.96
C LYS A 88 -8.90 -0.54 -5.22
N THR A 89 -7.94 0.36 -5.08
CA THR A 89 -8.18 1.72 -4.61
C THR A 89 -7.53 2.70 -5.55
N VAL A 90 -8.26 3.75 -5.90
CA VAL A 90 -7.75 4.92 -6.60
C VAL A 90 -7.66 6.05 -5.60
N VAL A 91 -6.44 6.50 -5.36
CA VAL A 91 -6.14 7.64 -4.50
C VAL A 91 -5.86 8.84 -5.37
N SER A 92 -6.54 9.96 -5.13
CA SER A 92 -6.23 11.21 -5.79
C SER A 92 -5.64 12.23 -4.81
N ILE A 93 -4.69 13.01 -5.31
CA ILE A 93 -3.78 13.80 -4.52
C ILE A 93 -3.80 15.22 -5.07
N HIS A 94 -4.23 16.16 -4.24
CA HIS A 94 -4.49 17.55 -4.62
C HIS A 94 -3.60 18.50 -3.80
N PRO A 95 -2.34 18.70 -4.21
CA PRO A 95 -1.50 19.75 -3.64
C PRO A 95 -2.00 21.12 -4.10
N SER A 96 -1.94 22.10 -3.19
CA SER A 96 -2.29 23.48 -3.45
C SER A 96 -1.37 24.45 -2.70
N LYS A 97 -1.37 25.72 -3.09
CA LYS A 97 -0.49 26.80 -2.62
C LYS A 97 0.96 26.74 -3.13
N SER A 98 1.42 25.59 -3.64
CA SER A 98 2.65 25.50 -4.43
C SER A 98 2.68 24.26 -5.32
N LYS A 99 3.53 24.30 -6.35
CA LYS A 99 3.97 23.10 -7.06
C LYS A 99 4.67 22.16 -6.07
N SER A 100 4.46 20.85 -6.22
CA SER A 100 4.92 19.88 -5.22
C SER A 100 5.39 18.56 -5.83
N TRP A 101 6.45 18.03 -5.25
CA TRP A 101 6.87 16.64 -5.40
C TRP A 101 6.04 15.76 -4.46
N LEU A 102 5.79 14.51 -4.86
CA LEU A 102 4.89 13.59 -4.18
C LEU A 102 5.50 12.20 -4.07
N CYS A 103 5.43 11.63 -2.86
CA CYS A 103 5.88 10.27 -2.56
C CYS A 103 4.75 9.49 -1.88
N LEU A 104 4.70 8.19 -2.15
CA LEU A 104 3.85 7.22 -1.44
C LEU A 104 4.73 6.41 -0.51
N ASP A 105 4.51 6.54 0.80
CA ASP A 105 5.30 5.86 1.81
C ASP A 105 4.45 4.85 2.57
N PHE A 106 5.06 3.70 2.85
CA PHE A 106 4.52 2.64 3.66
C PHE A 106 5.42 2.39 4.88
N SER A 107 4.86 2.37 6.07
CA SER A 107 5.56 2.17 7.34
C SER A 107 4.75 1.28 8.29
N ASN A 108 5.33 0.89 9.44
CA ASN A 108 4.63 0.14 10.49
C ASN A 108 3.87 -1.09 9.97
N PHE A 109 4.51 -1.83 9.06
CA PHE A 109 3.96 -3.05 8.53
C PHE A 109 3.95 -4.13 9.63
N GLU A 110 2.76 -4.61 9.98
CA GLU A 110 2.57 -5.77 10.85
C GLU A 110 1.95 -6.90 10.04
N ASN A 111 2.37 -8.12 10.37
CA ASN A 111 1.90 -9.35 9.77
C ASN A 111 1.79 -10.36 10.90
N LYS A 112 0.58 -10.52 11.40
CA LYS A 112 0.26 -11.24 12.63
C LYS A 112 -0.53 -12.49 12.29
N ASP A 113 -0.04 -13.61 12.80
CA ASP A 113 -0.87 -14.78 13.03
C ASP A 113 -1.55 -14.59 14.40
N ASN A 114 -2.87 -14.43 14.37
CA ASN A 114 -3.64 -13.98 15.53
C ASN A 114 -4.03 -15.15 16.44
N THR A 115 -4.49 -16.24 15.84
CA THR A 115 -5.04 -17.42 16.49
C THR A 115 -4.88 -18.59 15.54
N GLN A 116 -5.07 -19.82 16.01
CA GLN A 116 -5.08 -20.96 15.10
C GLN A 116 -6.40 -21.70 15.26
N ASN A 117 -7.23 -21.71 14.21
CA ASN A 117 -8.48 -22.47 14.21
C ASN A 117 -8.39 -23.70 13.29
N GLU A 118 -9.37 -24.60 13.33
CA GLU A 118 -9.45 -25.64 12.30
C GLU A 118 -10.16 -25.05 11.07
N PRO A 119 -9.62 -25.19 9.83
CA PRO A 119 -8.59 -26.15 9.40
C PRO A 119 -7.12 -25.65 9.37
N GLU A 120 -6.84 -24.44 9.85
CA GLU A 120 -5.49 -23.85 9.89
C GLU A 120 -4.51 -24.73 10.68
N SER A 121 -4.90 -25.18 11.88
CA SER A 121 -4.07 -26.04 12.75
C SER A 121 -3.74 -27.41 12.18
N ALA A 122 -4.45 -27.86 11.14
CA ALA A 122 -4.14 -29.09 10.43
C ALA A 122 -3.02 -28.92 9.38
N VAL A 123 -2.75 -27.70 8.94
CA VAL A 123 -1.81 -27.40 7.83
C VAL A 123 -0.68 -26.47 8.23
N ASP A 124 -0.90 -25.57 9.18
CA ASP A 124 0.14 -24.71 9.73
C ASP A 124 0.79 -25.39 10.96
N GLN A 125 1.94 -26.02 10.70
CA GLN A 125 2.71 -26.70 11.75
C GLN A 125 3.57 -25.73 12.56
N ASN A 126 3.68 -24.47 12.12
CA ASN A 126 4.48 -23.45 12.78
C ASN A 126 3.67 -22.73 13.86
N GLY A 127 2.34 -22.86 13.84
CA GLY A 127 1.43 -22.13 14.72
C GLY A 127 1.60 -20.62 14.51
N LEU A 128 1.40 -19.87 15.59
CA LEU A 128 1.41 -18.40 15.64
C LEU A 128 2.75 -17.69 15.31
N ALA A 129 3.70 -18.39 14.70
CA ALA A 129 5.06 -17.93 14.48
C ALA A 129 5.24 -17.09 13.20
N THR A 130 4.41 -17.29 12.18
CA THR A 130 4.55 -16.63 10.88
C THR A 130 3.19 -16.21 10.35
N GLY A 131 2.95 -14.93 10.04
CA GLY A 131 1.74 -14.55 9.31
C GLY A 131 1.87 -14.90 7.82
N GLU A 132 1.24 -15.98 7.35
CA GLU A 132 1.29 -16.41 5.95
C GLU A 132 0.62 -15.40 5.00
N LEU A 133 -0.39 -14.66 5.49
CA LEU A 133 -1.14 -13.67 4.70
C LEU A 133 -0.24 -12.60 4.08
N GLY A 134 0.75 -12.09 4.80
CA GLY A 134 1.70 -11.12 4.26
C GLY A 134 2.51 -11.64 3.08
N THR A 135 2.73 -12.95 3.01
CA THR A 135 3.35 -13.62 1.85
C THR A 135 2.33 -13.88 0.74
N GLY A 136 1.12 -14.25 1.11
CA GLY A 136 0.01 -14.58 0.23
C GLY A 136 -0.61 -13.40 -0.51
N MET A 137 -0.61 -12.22 0.09
CA MET A 137 -1.18 -11.03 -0.50
C MET A 137 -0.18 -10.35 -1.44
N LYS A 138 -0.56 -10.17 -2.70
CA LYS A 138 0.25 -9.50 -3.73
C LYS A 138 -0.32 -8.13 -4.02
N PHE A 139 0.57 -7.20 -4.35
CA PHE A 139 0.22 -5.83 -4.69
C PHE A 139 0.78 -5.44 -6.06
N PHE A 140 0.02 -4.59 -6.75
CA PHE A 140 0.44 -3.87 -7.94
C PHE A 140 -0.05 -2.43 -7.81
N GLY A 141 0.77 -1.48 -8.21
CA GLY A 141 0.42 -0.07 -8.20
C GLY A 141 0.88 0.60 -9.48
N TRP A 142 0.21 1.67 -9.88
CA TRP A 142 0.55 2.45 -11.08
C TRP A 142 0.20 3.92 -10.88
N ILE A 143 0.85 4.77 -11.69
CA ILE A 143 0.42 6.16 -11.85
C ILE A 143 -0.81 6.15 -12.76
N ASP A 144 -1.93 6.57 -12.19
CA ASP A 144 -3.25 6.50 -12.81
C ASP A 144 -3.62 7.86 -13.42
N ASP A 145 -4.54 7.87 -14.37
CA ASP A 145 -5.10 9.09 -14.94
C ASP A 145 -6.42 9.55 -14.29
N GLY A 146 -6.94 8.75 -13.34
CA GLY A 146 -8.13 9.03 -12.56
C GLY A 146 -9.33 8.16 -12.91
N ASP A 147 -9.23 7.25 -13.89
CA ASP A 147 -10.31 6.30 -14.19
C ASP A 147 -10.22 4.98 -13.40
N GLY A 148 -9.06 4.71 -12.79
CA GLY A 148 -8.79 3.51 -12.02
C GLY A 148 -8.56 2.25 -12.86
N ALA A 149 -8.40 2.34 -14.17
CA ALA A 149 -7.96 1.25 -15.02
C ALA A 149 -6.45 1.39 -15.24
N PHE A 150 -5.72 0.27 -15.21
CA PHE A 150 -4.34 0.31 -15.65
C PHE A 150 -4.29 0.25 -17.17
N GLU A 151 -3.71 1.25 -17.84
CA GLU A 151 -3.74 1.39 -19.29
C GLU A 151 -2.34 1.56 -19.92
N PRO A 152 -1.52 0.50 -19.92
CA PRO A 152 -0.21 0.55 -20.55
C PRO A 152 -0.31 0.72 -22.08
N PRO A 153 0.68 1.37 -22.74
CA PRO A 153 1.90 1.92 -22.16
C PRO A 153 1.75 3.37 -21.65
N ARG A 154 0.53 3.91 -21.57
CA ARG A 154 0.31 5.32 -21.16
C ARG A 154 0.62 5.52 -19.68
N GLU A 155 0.38 4.48 -18.88
CA GLU A 155 0.56 4.49 -17.45
C GLU A 155 1.76 3.65 -17.02
N ASN A 156 2.49 4.15 -16.02
CA ASN A 156 3.71 3.51 -15.54
C ASN A 156 3.44 2.73 -14.25
N PRO A 157 3.94 1.48 -14.14
CA PRO A 157 3.92 0.74 -12.89
C PRO A 157 4.71 1.46 -11.79
N LEU A 158 4.13 1.53 -10.60
CA LEU A 158 4.69 2.15 -9.41
C LEU A 158 5.49 1.14 -8.57
N PHE A 159 4.98 -0.07 -8.41
CA PHE A 159 5.61 -1.13 -7.59
C PHE A 159 6.59 -2.02 -8.36
N GLY A 160 6.92 -1.60 -9.58
CA GLY A 160 7.67 -2.38 -10.57
C GLY A 160 6.75 -3.16 -11.52
N THR A 161 7.36 -3.88 -12.45
CA THR A 161 6.67 -4.58 -13.55
C THR A 161 6.24 -6.00 -13.18
N SER A 162 6.46 -6.45 -11.95
CA SER A 162 6.00 -7.75 -11.46
C SER A 162 5.27 -7.59 -10.13
N THR A 163 4.27 -8.43 -9.94
CA THR A 163 3.53 -8.52 -8.68
C THR A 163 4.41 -9.19 -7.62
N ARG A 164 4.47 -8.60 -6.42
CA ARG A 164 5.23 -9.14 -5.30
C ARG A 164 4.41 -9.13 -4.01
N SER A 165 4.84 -9.90 -3.01
CA SER A 165 4.15 -10.02 -1.73
C SER A 165 4.13 -8.71 -0.95
N ALA A 166 3.17 -8.58 -0.03
CA ALA A 166 3.06 -7.45 0.88
C ALA A 166 4.38 -7.17 1.61
N LEU A 167 5.08 -8.22 2.06
CA LEU A 167 6.39 -8.15 2.72
C LEU A 167 7.47 -7.42 1.91
N THR A 168 7.39 -7.43 0.58
CA THR A 168 8.40 -6.82 -0.29
C THR A 168 7.91 -5.52 -0.93
N THR A 169 6.59 -5.33 -1.01
CA THR A 169 5.98 -4.19 -1.69
C THR A 169 5.59 -3.08 -0.72
N ILE A 170 5.12 -3.39 0.48
CA ILE A 170 4.56 -2.38 1.40
C ILE A 170 5.20 -2.40 2.80
N ASN A 171 6.21 -3.25 3.04
CA ASN A 171 6.97 -3.19 4.29
C ASN A 171 8.10 -2.16 4.20
N ASN A 172 7.93 -1.01 4.86
CA ASN A 172 8.93 0.06 4.95
C ASN A 172 9.45 0.50 3.57
N LYS A 173 8.52 0.71 2.63
CA LYS A 173 8.80 1.08 1.23
C LYS A 173 8.36 2.50 0.92
N SER A 174 9.09 3.15 0.04
CA SER A 174 8.74 4.46 -0.51
C SER A 174 8.74 4.38 -2.03
N TYR A 175 7.73 4.95 -2.66
CA TYR A 175 7.57 4.99 -4.09
C TYR A 175 7.37 6.43 -4.59
N THR A 176 7.96 6.72 -5.74
CA THR A 176 7.88 8.04 -6.35
C THR A 176 6.59 8.20 -7.15
N ILE A 177 5.75 9.17 -6.75
CA ILE A 177 4.61 9.61 -7.56
C ILE A 177 5.06 10.70 -8.53
N ALA A 178 5.81 11.68 -8.02
CA ALA A 178 6.46 12.72 -8.81
C ALA A 178 7.68 13.25 -8.05
N ASP A 179 8.85 13.24 -8.68
CA ASP A 179 10.07 13.85 -8.16
C ASP A 179 10.93 14.39 -9.31
N ALA A 180 12.10 14.97 -8.99
CA ALA A 180 12.95 15.61 -9.99
C ALA A 180 13.46 14.66 -11.10
N THR A 181 13.38 13.34 -10.92
CA THR A 181 13.84 12.34 -11.89
C THR A 181 12.70 11.56 -12.54
N HIS A 182 11.48 11.61 -12.00
CA HIS A 182 10.30 10.85 -12.48
C HIS A 182 9.16 11.75 -12.97
N GLY A 183 9.50 12.83 -13.67
CA GLY A 183 8.55 13.71 -14.35
C GLY A 183 8.38 15.07 -13.67
N PRO A 184 7.46 15.92 -14.16
CA PRO A 184 7.30 17.25 -13.60
C PRO A 184 6.61 17.19 -12.24
N ALA A 185 6.95 18.15 -11.37
CA ALA A 185 6.22 18.39 -10.13
C ALA A 185 4.72 18.55 -10.41
N CYS A 186 3.89 18.08 -9.48
CA CYS A 186 2.47 18.37 -9.54
C CYS A 186 2.27 19.88 -9.46
N GLN A 187 1.47 20.44 -10.36
CA GLN A 187 1.20 21.88 -10.39
C GLN A 187 0.33 22.28 -9.21
N ASP A 188 0.37 23.56 -8.83
CA ASP A 188 -0.55 24.10 -7.84
C ASP A 188 -2.01 23.94 -8.32
N GLY A 189 -2.85 23.31 -7.50
CA GLY A 189 -4.23 22.99 -7.84
C GLY A 189 -4.38 21.86 -8.87
N GLY A 190 -3.27 21.20 -9.24
CA GLY A 190 -3.29 19.99 -10.06
C GLY A 190 -3.65 18.76 -9.24
N THR A 191 -3.89 17.64 -9.93
CA THR A 191 -4.18 16.35 -9.32
C THR A 191 -3.21 15.29 -9.83
N LYS A 192 -2.78 14.39 -8.94
CA LYS A 192 -2.15 13.11 -9.30
C LYS A 192 -3.02 11.97 -8.81
N TYR A 193 -3.06 10.88 -9.57
CA TYR A 193 -3.78 9.67 -9.19
C TYR A 193 -2.80 8.51 -9.06
N VAL A 194 -3.06 7.66 -8.07
CA VAL A 194 -2.37 6.39 -7.88
C VAL A 194 -3.42 5.30 -7.78
N GLY A 195 -3.31 4.32 -8.66
CA GLY A 195 -4.05 3.06 -8.57
C GLY A 195 -3.25 2.06 -7.75
N ILE A 196 -3.90 1.39 -6.80
CA ILE A 196 -3.34 0.30 -6.02
C ILE A 196 -4.30 -0.88 -6.09
N ALA A 197 -3.86 -1.97 -6.69
CA ALA A 197 -4.58 -3.24 -6.73
C ALA A 197 -3.88 -4.26 -5.84
N TRP A 198 -4.67 -5.14 -5.26
CA TRP A 198 -4.18 -6.27 -4.47
C TRP A 198 -4.99 -7.53 -4.76
N CYS A 199 -4.36 -8.67 -4.47
CA CYS A 199 -4.93 -10.00 -4.64
C CYS A 199 -4.41 -10.90 -3.52
N VAL A 200 -5.29 -11.71 -2.96
CA VAL A 200 -4.92 -12.73 -1.97
C VAL A 200 -4.74 -14.06 -2.70
N GLY A 201 -3.48 -14.39 -2.99
CA GLY A 201 -3.09 -15.50 -3.85
C GLY A 201 -2.16 -15.05 -4.98
N SER A 202 -2.24 -15.74 -6.11
CA SER A 202 -1.46 -15.46 -7.31
C SER A 202 -2.09 -14.36 -8.15
N MET A 203 -1.38 -13.23 -8.26
CA MET A 203 -1.80 -12.08 -9.05
C MET A 203 -1.08 -12.07 -10.39
N PHE A 204 -1.82 -11.84 -11.48
CA PHE A 204 -1.26 -11.62 -12.80
C PHE A 204 -1.66 -10.23 -13.31
N VAL A 205 -0.71 -9.51 -13.91
CA VAL A 205 -0.92 -8.20 -14.53
C VAL A 205 -0.35 -8.23 -15.94
N ASN A 206 -1.20 -8.00 -16.93
CA ASN A 206 -0.78 -7.91 -18.32
C ASN A 206 -0.29 -6.48 -18.62
N LEU A 207 1.03 -6.32 -18.73
CA LEU A 207 1.66 -5.02 -19.01
C LEU A 207 1.45 -4.50 -20.45
N THR A 208 0.70 -5.22 -21.28
CA THR A 208 0.37 -4.80 -22.65
C THR A 208 -1.05 -4.27 -22.77
N ASN A 209 -2.00 -4.80 -22.00
CA ASN A 209 -3.42 -4.43 -22.10
C ASN A 209 -4.09 -4.11 -20.76
N GLY A 210 -3.33 -4.07 -19.67
CA GLY A 210 -3.84 -3.64 -18.37
C GLY A 210 -4.64 -4.67 -17.59
N LYS A 211 -4.98 -5.82 -18.20
CA LYS A 211 -5.82 -6.83 -17.55
C LYS A 211 -5.14 -7.42 -16.33
N MET A 212 -5.89 -7.51 -15.24
CA MET A 212 -5.46 -8.13 -13.99
C MET A 212 -6.33 -9.34 -13.66
N SER A 213 -5.74 -10.36 -13.05
CA SER A 213 -6.48 -11.51 -12.50
C SER A 213 -5.90 -11.93 -11.15
N CYS A 214 -6.75 -12.53 -10.32
CA CYS A 214 -6.40 -13.05 -9.01
C CYS A 214 -6.82 -14.52 -8.90
N ASP A 215 -5.93 -15.36 -8.41
CA ASP A 215 -6.16 -16.79 -8.18
C ASP A 215 -5.76 -17.17 -6.75
N GLY A 216 -6.75 -17.56 -5.94
CA GLY A 216 -6.55 -17.95 -4.54
C GLY A 216 -6.13 -19.40 -4.31
N SER A 217 -6.05 -20.23 -5.36
CA SER A 217 -5.94 -21.69 -5.21
C SER A 217 -4.69 -22.17 -4.48
N GLU A 218 -3.60 -21.39 -4.50
CA GLU A 218 -2.30 -21.75 -3.92
C GLU A 218 -2.10 -21.30 -2.47
N LEU A 219 -2.92 -20.39 -1.93
CA LEU A 219 -2.69 -19.83 -0.59
C LEU A 219 -2.99 -20.82 0.55
N GLY A 220 -3.86 -21.80 0.28
CA GLY A 220 -4.25 -22.82 1.25
C GLY A 220 -4.95 -22.24 2.49
N ASN A 221 -5.05 -23.06 3.54
CA ASN A 221 -5.73 -22.71 4.79
C ASN A 221 -4.80 -22.14 5.87
N ALA A 222 -3.49 -22.09 5.63
CA ALA A 222 -2.52 -21.62 6.62
C ALA A 222 -2.70 -20.12 6.93
N ALA A 223 -3.07 -19.31 5.95
CA ALA A 223 -3.31 -17.88 6.16
C ALA A 223 -4.68 -17.56 6.81
N GLN A 224 -5.34 -18.54 7.43
CA GLN A 224 -6.61 -18.30 8.12
C GLN A 224 -6.36 -17.52 9.40
N THR A 225 -7.29 -16.63 9.76
CA THR A 225 -7.22 -15.76 10.95
C THR A 225 -6.04 -14.78 11.03
N ASP A 226 -5.05 -14.90 10.14
CA ASP A 226 -4.00 -13.93 9.92
C ASP A 226 -4.50 -12.51 9.68
N SER A 227 -3.66 -11.54 9.99
CA SER A 227 -3.90 -10.15 9.66
C SER A 227 -2.64 -9.44 9.19
N ILE A 228 -2.84 -8.47 8.30
CA ILE A 228 -1.80 -7.49 7.97
C ILE A 228 -2.29 -6.08 8.27
N SER A 229 -1.37 -5.25 8.76
CA SER A 229 -1.57 -3.82 8.88
C SER A 229 -0.39 -3.07 8.31
N VAL A 230 -0.62 -1.89 7.75
CA VAL A 230 0.45 -0.99 7.33
C VAL A 230 -0.04 0.44 7.37
N ASP A 231 0.88 1.36 7.68
CA ASP A 231 0.63 2.78 7.63
C ASP A 231 0.99 3.34 6.26
N VAL A 232 0.07 4.09 5.66
CA VAL A 232 0.20 4.75 4.37
C VAL A 232 0.27 6.25 4.58
N SER A 233 1.33 6.86 4.06
CA SER A 233 1.54 8.30 4.07
C SER A 233 1.80 8.84 2.68
N ILE A 234 1.31 10.05 2.42
CA ILE A 234 1.65 10.82 1.22
C ILE A 234 2.52 11.98 1.66
N ARG A 235 3.80 11.93 1.32
CA ARG A 235 4.71 13.06 1.52
C ARG A 235 4.62 14.00 0.34
N ALA A 236 4.52 15.28 0.64
CA ALA A 236 4.56 16.35 -0.36
C ALA A 236 5.66 17.36 0.00
N MET A 237 6.52 17.67 -0.97
CA MET A 237 7.61 18.66 -0.82
C MET A 237 7.40 19.80 -1.82
N PRO A 238 7.28 21.06 -1.37
CA PRO A 238 7.22 22.20 -2.28
C PRO A 238 8.42 22.22 -3.23
N ALA A 239 8.17 22.26 -4.54
CA ALA A 239 9.25 22.22 -5.54
C ALA A 239 10.19 23.44 -5.44
N SER A 240 9.69 24.57 -4.93
CA SER A 240 10.50 25.77 -4.69
C SER A 240 11.44 25.64 -3.50
N GLN A 241 11.24 24.67 -2.61
CA GLN A 241 12.12 24.44 -1.47
C GLN A 241 13.29 23.53 -1.85
N ASP A 242 13.07 22.58 -2.77
CA ASP A 242 14.12 21.73 -3.32
C ASP A 242 13.73 21.26 -4.73
N GLU A 243 14.34 21.88 -5.75
CA GLU A 243 14.10 21.54 -7.15
C GLU A 243 14.67 20.17 -7.56
N ARG A 244 15.57 19.60 -6.74
CA ARG A 244 16.23 18.31 -6.99
C ARG A 244 15.76 17.21 -6.04
N PHE A 245 14.66 17.43 -5.35
CA PHE A 245 14.08 16.46 -4.43
C PHE A 245 13.83 15.11 -5.12
N THR A 246 14.14 14.02 -4.40
CA THR A 246 13.87 12.64 -4.82
C THR A 246 13.30 11.85 -3.65
N CYS A 247 12.30 11.00 -3.91
CA CYS A 247 11.60 10.26 -2.84
C CYS A 247 12.50 9.26 -2.10
N GLY A 248 13.60 8.82 -2.74
CA GLY A 248 14.59 7.90 -2.17
C GLY A 248 15.50 8.52 -1.10
N THR A 249 15.48 9.84 -0.94
CA THR A 249 16.13 10.48 0.21
C THR A 249 15.17 10.40 1.41
N LYS A 250 15.58 9.72 2.48
CA LYS A 250 14.92 9.92 3.79
C LYS A 250 14.94 11.42 4.07
N PRO A 251 13.87 11.99 4.68
CA PRO A 251 13.92 13.38 5.10
C PRO A 251 15.18 13.58 5.94
N ARG A 252 16.06 14.49 5.51
CA ARG A 252 17.27 14.82 6.28
C ARG A 252 16.85 15.21 7.68
N SER A 253 17.59 14.75 8.69
CA SER A 253 17.29 15.12 10.07
C SER A 253 17.38 16.65 10.22
N GLU A 254 16.68 17.22 11.20
CA GLU A 254 16.81 18.65 11.51
C GLU A 254 18.26 19.04 11.85
N GLU A 255 19.06 18.07 12.28
CA GLU A 255 20.48 18.20 12.60
C GLU A 255 21.33 18.38 11.33
N GLU A 256 21.09 17.58 10.29
CA GLU A 256 21.77 17.72 8.97
C GLU A 256 21.40 19.03 8.26
N ASN A 257 20.19 19.56 8.48
CA ASN A 257 19.80 20.87 7.95
C ASN A 257 20.46 22.04 8.70
N ARG A 258 20.84 21.87 9.96
CA ARG A 258 21.57 22.90 10.73
C ARG A 258 23.04 22.99 10.30
N GLU A 259 23.68 21.88 9.96
CA GLU A 259 25.07 21.87 9.49
C GLU A 259 25.24 22.65 8.18
N ARG A 260 24.29 22.54 7.23
CA ARG A 260 24.36 23.31 5.98
C ARG A 260 24.19 24.82 6.16
N ILE A 261 23.34 25.24 7.11
CA ILE A 261 23.20 26.67 7.45
C ILE A 261 24.47 27.17 8.14
N GLY A 262 25.18 26.31 8.89
CA GLY A 262 26.49 26.63 9.44
C GLY A 262 27.53 26.90 8.36
N ASP A 263 27.60 26.05 7.34
CA ASP A 263 28.63 26.12 6.30
C ASP A 263 28.44 27.27 5.30
N ASP A 264 27.20 27.64 4.97
CA ASP A 264 26.93 28.80 4.09
C ASP A 264 27.21 30.15 4.78
N VAL A 265 27.18 30.22 6.12
CA VAL A 265 27.45 31.46 6.88
C VAL A 265 28.96 31.76 6.96
N TRP A 266 29.83 30.75 6.91
CA TRP A 266 31.28 30.96 6.98
C TRP A 266 31.92 31.40 5.66
N HIS A 267 31.26 31.16 4.51
CA HIS A 267 31.79 31.55 3.21
C HIS A 267 31.54 33.02 2.83
N GLU A 268 30.58 33.72 3.43
CA GLU A 268 30.34 35.16 3.16
C GLU A 268 31.12 36.12 4.07
N VAL A 269 31.68 35.66 5.19
CA VAL A 269 32.44 36.53 6.11
C VAL A 269 33.94 36.59 5.78
N GLY A 270 34.45 35.66 4.96
CA GLY A 270 35.87 35.51 4.66
C GLY A 270 36.45 36.34 3.51
N ASN A 271 35.66 37.21 2.86
CA ASN A 271 36.12 37.93 1.65
C ASN A 271 35.88 39.46 1.67
N ARG A 272 35.85 40.07 2.87
CA ARG A 272 35.99 41.52 3.03
C ARG A 272 37.16 41.84 3.97
N SER A 273 38.36 41.83 3.41
CA SER A 273 39.53 42.57 3.89
C SER A 273 40.52 42.73 2.75
#